data_AF-A0A1M6I2L4-F1
#
_entry.id   AF-A0A1M6I2L4-F1
#
_cell.length_a   1.000
_cell.length_b   1.000
_cell.length_c   1.000
_cell.angle_alpha   90.00
_cell.angle_beta   90.00
_cell.angle_gamma   90.00
#
_symmetry.space_group_name_H-M   'P 1'
#
loop_
_entity.id
_entity.type
_entity.pdbx_description
1 polymer ?
#
loop_
_entity_poly.entity_id
_entity_poly.type
_entity_poly.pdbx_seq_one_letter_code
_entity_poly.pdbx_strand_id
1 'polypeptide(L)'
;MIDSFVSPEIISQVDFDRHAAKWQQIITSRHHHHLQRCFHTAEDARMQYVRFPMQHIAWLVSTVGIHHIEARFLVMSEDEESPRFALALYAADARGLRISAYYLSAPQIAATAPTPPLHALTDPGAGAEQVPHYMVKKWLANWRDAPELKPDMFVNSYGPLQGYTFSVGDFMKSLFESQPYGARELWVDLGLHEYYSASLSTQATYTFGLVLRLYQPLLQVQEASDGTADSQSPAAQQSAEPFYDMSTPCPPGF
;
A
#
# COMPACT_ATOMS: atom_id res chain seq x y z
N MET A 1 0.09 -2.15 31.87
CA MET A 1 -0.45 -2.19 30.51
C MET A 1 0.61 -2.91 29.69
N ILE A 2 0.37 -4.16 29.29
CA ILE A 2 1.37 -4.96 28.57
C ILE A 2 1.26 -4.54 27.11
N ASP A 3 2.26 -3.85 26.59
CA ASP A 3 2.43 -3.68 25.16
C ASP A 3 2.50 -5.07 24.55
N SER A 4 1.41 -5.50 23.93
CA SER A 4 1.41 -6.66 23.05
C SER A 4 2.27 -6.28 21.84
N PHE A 5 3.57 -6.54 21.96
CA PHE A 5 4.50 -6.48 20.84
C PHE A 5 3.98 -7.46 19.78
N VAL A 6 3.31 -6.93 18.77
CA VAL A 6 3.02 -7.68 17.54
C VAL A 6 4.39 -8.08 17.01
N SER A 7 4.73 -9.36 17.14
CA SER A 7 5.99 -9.87 16.65
C SER A 7 6.06 -9.57 15.15
N PRO A 8 7.19 -9.03 14.66
CA PRO A 8 7.29 -8.64 13.29
C PRO A 8 7.10 -9.87 12.39
N GLU A 9 6.15 -9.79 11.46
CA GLU A 9 5.90 -10.87 10.49
C GLU A 9 7.03 -10.84 9.45
N ILE A 10 8.16 -11.43 9.83
CA ILE A 10 9.34 -11.63 8.99
C ILE A 10 9.29 -13.05 8.43
N ILE A 11 9.50 -13.20 7.12
CA ILE A 11 9.47 -14.51 6.46
C ILE A 11 10.86 -14.96 5.99
N SER A 12 11.03 -16.28 5.87
CA SER A 12 12.27 -16.87 5.36
C SER A 12 12.39 -16.73 3.83
N GLN A 13 13.59 -17.00 3.28
CA GLN A 13 13.78 -17.08 1.83
C GLN A 13 12.87 -18.12 1.17
N VAL A 14 12.76 -19.30 1.79
CA VAL A 14 11.97 -20.41 1.24
C VAL A 14 10.49 -20.03 1.20
N ASP A 15 9.99 -19.36 2.24
CA ASP A 15 8.61 -18.89 2.26
C ASP A 15 8.40 -17.80 1.22
N PHE A 16 9.31 -16.83 1.12
CA PHE A 16 9.25 -15.77 0.12
C PHE A 16 9.18 -16.35 -1.30
N ASP A 17 10.09 -17.25 -1.67
CA ASP A 17 10.15 -17.85 -3.01
C ASP A 17 8.87 -18.63 -3.31
N ARG A 18 8.35 -19.39 -2.33
CA ARG A 18 7.09 -20.13 -2.45
C ARG A 18 5.92 -19.18 -2.70
N HIS A 19 5.79 -18.10 -1.93
CA HIS A 19 4.67 -17.16 -2.04
C HIS A 19 4.77 -16.28 -3.30
N ALA A 20 5.99 -15.95 -3.74
CA ALA A 20 6.23 -15.24 -5.00
C ALA A 20 5.91 -16.13 -6.21
N ALA A 21 6.27 -17.41 -6.16
CA ALA A 21 5.90 -18.37 -7.22
C ALA A 21 4.39 -18.55 -7.33
N LYS A 22 3.66 -18.61 -6.20
CA LYS A 22 2.18 -18.64 -6.19
C LYS A 22 1.59 -17.40 -6.88
N TRP A 23 2.13 -16.21 -6.60
CA TRP A 23 1.72 -14.99 -7.29
C TRP A 23 1.91 -15.09 -8.81
N GLN A 24 3.09 -15.54 -9.27
CA GLN A 24 3.36 -15.74 -10.70
C GLN A 24 2.40 -16.75 -11.35
N GLN A 25 2.08 -17.84 -10.65
CA GLN A 25 1.13 -18.83 -11.14
C GLN A 25 -0.27 -18.23 -11.30
N ILE A 26 -0.72 -17.40 -10.35
CA ILE A 26 -2.06 -16.80 -10.38
C ILE A 26 -2.19 -15.78 -11.51
N ILE A 27 -1.21 -14.90 -11.70
CA ILE A 27 -1.28 -13.87 -12.76
C ILE A 27 -1.08 -14.42 -14.17
N THR A 28 -0.44 -15.60 -14.31
CA THR A 28 -0.28 -16.26 -15.62
C THR A 28 -1.38 -17.30 -15.90
N SER A 29 -2.23 -17.57 -14.92
CA SER A 29 -3.35 -18.51 -15.06
C SER A 29 -4.47 -17.92 -15.91
N ARG A 30 -5.16 -18.79 -16.66
CA ARG A 30 -6.39 -18.44 -17.40
C ARG A 30 -7.60 -18.26 -16.48
N HIS A 31 -7.47 -18.63 -15.20
CA HIS A 31 -8.55 -18.61 -14.23
C HIS A 31 -8.58 -17.27 -13.46
N HIS A 32 -9.24 -16.26 -14.02
CA HIS A 32 -9.25 -14.90 -13.46
C HIS A 32 -9.89 -14.81 -12.05
N HIS A 33 -10.77 -15.75 -11.70
CA HIS A 33 -11.40 -15.78 -10.38
C HIS A 33 -10.41 -15.99 -9.23
N HIS A 34 -9.29 -16.69 -9.45
CA HIS A 34 -8.24 -16.83 -8.43
C HIS A 34 -7.55 -15.49 -8.14
N LEU A 35 -7.28 -14.71 -9.20
CA LEU A 35 -6.70 -13.37 -9.08
C LEU A 35 -7.63 -12.45 -8.29
N GLN A 36 -8.93 -12.48 -8.60
CA GLN A 36 -9.92 -11.69 -7.86
C GLN A 36 -9.93 -12.07 -6.37
N ARG A 37 -10.00 -13.36 -6.04
CA ARG A 37 -10.03 -13.85 -4.64
C ARG A 37 -8.84 -13.36 -3.81
N CYS A 38 -7.65 -13.22 -4.41
CA CYS A 38 -6.46 -12.70 -3.72
C CYS A 38 -6.70 -11.33 -3.08
N PHE A 39 -7.56 -10.50 -3.67
CA PHE A 39 -7.82 -9.15 -3.23
C PHE A 39 -9.17 -9.01 -2.50
N HIS A 40 -9.81 -10.09 -2.06
CA HIS A 40 -10.99 -9.99 -1.20
C HIS A 40 -10.58 -9.92 0.28
N THR A 41 -11.25 -9.06 1.03
CA THR A 41 -11.16 -9.04 2.49
C THR A 41 -12.08 -10.11 3.09
N ALA A 42 -12.02 -10.30 4.41
CA ALA A 42 -12.92 -11.21 5.12
C ALA A 42 -14.42 -10.86 4.96
N GLU A 43 -14.74 -9.63 4.57
CA GLU A 43 -16.11 -9.14 4.33
C GLU A 43 -16.50 -9.17 2.84
N ASP A 44 -15.72 -9.86 2.00
CA ASP A 44 -15.92 -9.93 0.55
C ASP A 44 -15.80 -8.57 -0.17
N ALA A 45 -15.20 -7.57 0.50
CA ALA A 45 -14.88 -6.28 -0.10
C ALA A 45 -13.51 -6.35 -0.81
N ARG A 46 -13.31 -5.52 -1.85
CA ARG A 46 -11.99 -5.39 -2.48
C ARG A 46 -11.00 -4.73 -1.51
N MET A 47 -9.89 -5.39 -1.25
CA MET A 47 -8.73 -4.89 -0.52
C MET A 47 -8.27 -3.55 -1.12
N GLN A 48 -8.15 -2.53 -0.29
CA GLN A 48 -7.76 -1.19 -0.74
C GLN A 48 -6.29 -0.89 -0.44
N TYR A 49 -5.72 -1.54 0.59
CA TYR A 49 -4.35 -1.31 1.00
C TYR A 49 -3.81 -2.49 1.79
N VAL A 50 -2.49 -2.51 1.96
CA VAL A 50 -1.80 -3.32 2.97
C VAL A 50 -1.01 -2.40 3.91
N ARG A 51 -0.65 -2.87 5.11
CA ARG A 51 0.00 -2.02 6.11
C ARG A 51 1.29 -2.61 6.64
N PHE A 52 2.20 -1.73 7.01
CA PHE A 52 3.46 -2.06 7.67
C PHE A 52 3.59 -1.25 8.96
N PRO A 53 3.89 -1.92 10.09
CA PRO A 53 4.28 -1.22 11.31
C PRO A 53 5.48 -0.31 11.05
N MET A 54 5.48 0.91 11.62
CA MET A 54 6.59 1.84 11.42
C MET A 54 7.92 1.32 11.94
N GLN A 55 7.90 0.38 12.89
CA GLN A 55 9.10 -0.32 13.34
C GLN A 55 9.77 -1.13 12.22
N HIS A 56 9.00 -1.80 11.35
CA HIS A 56 9.56 -2.52 10.18
C HIS A 56 10.26 -1.53 9.25
N ILE A 57 9.62 -0.39 9.03
CA ILE A 57 10.15 0.67 8.18
C ILE A 57 11.44 1.23 8.76
N ALA A 58 11.47 1.51 10.07
CA ALA A 58 12.67 1.98 10.75
C ALA A 58 13.84 0.99 10.61
N TRP A 59 13.60 -0.31 10.79
CA TRP A 59 14.65 -1.33 10.60
C TRP A 59 15.10 -1.44 9.15
N LEU A 60 14.16 -1.42 8.21
CA LEU A 60 14.43 -1.48 6.78
C LEU A 60 15.36 -0.34 6.35
N VAL A 61 15.01 0.90 6.69
CA VAL A 61 15.79 2.08 6.29
C VAL A 61 17.08 2.26 7.09
N SER A 62 17.21 1.59 8.24
CA SER A 62 18.45 1.53 9.03
C SER A 62 19.43 0.46 8.53
N THR A 63 19.09 -0.28 7.48
CA THR A 63 19.97 -1.31 6.90
C THR A 63 21.21 -0.65 6.29
N VAL A 64 22.40 -1.03 6.77
CA VAL A 64 23.67 -0.47 6.28
C VAL A 64 23.89 -0.84 4.81
N GLY A 65 24.17 0.15 3.98
CA GLY A 65 24.44 -0.05 2.54
C GLY A 65 23.20 -0.14 1.66
N ILE A 66 22.02 0.15 2.20
CA ILE A 66 20.78 0.20 1.43
C ILE A 66 20.84 1.30 0.35
N HIS A 67 20.39 0.94 -0.84
CA HIS A 67 20.24 1.86 -1.97
C HIS A 67 18.80 1.88 -2.49
N HIS A 68 18.14 0.72 -2.47
CA HIS A 68 16.74 0.58 -2.87
C HIS A 68 15.93 -0.21 -1.84
N ILE A 69 14.62 0.03 -1.84
CA ILE A 69 13.63 -0.80 -1.17
C ILE A 69 12.83 -1.52 -2.25
N GLU A 70 12.82 -2.84 -2.15
CA GLU A 70 12.09 -3.70 -3.06
C GLU A 70 10.78 -4.11 -2.43
N ALA A 71 9.68 -3.75 -3.09
CA ALA A 71 8.35 -4.23 -2.78
C ALA A 71 8.04 -5.39 -3.72
N ARG A 72 7.66 -6.55 -3.19
CA ARG A 72 7.37 -7.75 -4.00
C ARG A 72 6.01 -8.33 -3.66
N PHE A 73 5.29 -8.71 -4.71
CA PHE A 73 3.96 -9.26 -4.63
C PHE A 73 4.02 -10.74 -4.27
N LEU A 74 3.20 -11.10 -3.29
CA LEU A 74 3.12 -12.44 -2.75
C LEU A 74 1.67 -12.88 -2.69
N VAL A 75 1.45 -14.19 -2.78
CA VAL A 75 0.17 -14.81 -2.40
C VAL A 75 0.39 -15.69 -1.18
N MET A 76 -0.13 -15.20 -0.05
CA MET A 76 -0.24 -15.95 1.19
C MET A 76 -1.50 -16.80 1.09
N SER A 77 -1.44 -18.05 1.49
CA SER A 77 -2.65 -18.85 1.66
C SER A 77 -2.37 -19.89 2.73
N GLU A 78 -3.26 -19.95 3.72
CA GLU A 78 -3.25 -20.99 4.74
C GLU A 78 -3.82 -22.30 4.17
N ASP A 79 -4.76 -22.17 3.23
CA ASP A 79 -5.35 -23.22 2.39
C ASP A 79 -5.44 -22.76 0.91
N GLU A 80 -5.68 -23.66 -0.04
CA GLU A 80 -5.83 -23.28 -1.46
C GLU A 80 -7.08 -22.42 -1.73
N GLU A 81 -8.03 -22.42 -0.79
CA GLU A 81 -9.32 -21.75 -0.93
C GLU A 81 -9.28 -20.28 -0.47
N SER A 82 -8.31 -19.86 0.33
CA SER A 82 -8.24 -18.48 0.82
C SER A 82 -6.92 -17.81 0.41
N PRO A 83 -6.64 -17.66 -0.91
CA PRO A 83 -5.48 -16.92 -1.34
C PRO A 83 -5.66 -15.44 -0.97
N ARG A 84 -4.59 -14.85 -0.45
CA ARG A 84 -4.54 -13.45 -0.02
C ARG A 84 -3.31 -12.78 -0.61
N PHE A 85 -3.51 -11.66 -1.26
CA PHE A 85 -2.43 -10.78 -1.68
C PHE A 85 -1.68 -10.25 -0.44
N ALA A 86 -0.36 -10.25 -0.52
CA ALA A 86 0.50 -9.62 0.45
C ALA A 86 1.68 -8.95 -0.25
N LEU A 87 2.30 -8.02 0.46
CA LEU A 87 3.51 -7.35 0.02
C LEU A 87 4.65 -7.70 0.97
N ALA A 88 5.81 -8.05 0.42
CA ALA A 88 7.06 -8.10 1.19
C ALA A 88 7.94 -6.91 0.82
N LEU A 89 8.51 -6.25 1.83
CA LEU A 89 9.53 -5.22 1.67
C LEU A 89 10.89 -5.78 2.08
N TYR A 90 11.94 -5.44 1.33
CA TYR A 90 13.32 -5.68 1.73
C TYR A 90 14.29 -4.64 1.16
N ALA A 91 15.41 -4.47 1.84
CA ALA A 91 16.51 -3.60 1.46
C ALA A 91 17.39 -4.29 0.43
N ALA A 92 17.75 -3.58 -0.62
CA ALA A 92 18.73 -4.00 -1.60
C ALA A 92 19.88 -2.98 -1.71
N ASP A 93 21.08 -3.47 -2.00
CA ASP A 93 22.25 -2.64 -2.30
C ASP A 93 22.17 -2.06 -3.73
N ALA A 94 23.18 -1.28 -4.12
CA ALA A 94 23.26 -0.67 -5.45
C ALA A 94 23.38 -1.69 -6.61
N ARG A 95 23.61 -2.97 -6.31
CA ARG A 95 23.67 -4.07 -7.29
C ARG A 95 22.36 -4.88 -7.31
N GLY A 96 21.35 -4.49 -6.55
CA GLY A 96 20.09 -5.21 -6.43
C GLY A 96 20.16 -6.46 -5.54
N LEU A 97 21.24 -6.65 -4.76
CA LEU A 97 21.35 -7.77 -3.84
C LEU A 97 20.62 -7.45 -2.54
N ARG A 98 19.75 -8.37 -2.10
CA ARG A 98 19.04 -8.25 -0.81
C ARG A 98 20.04 -8.25 0.35
N ILE A 99 19.91 -7.27 1.25
CA ILE A 99 20.74 -7.07 2.43
C ILE A 99 19.95 -6.94 3.75
N SER A 100 18.63 -7.12 3.73
CA SER A 100 17.80 -7.23 4.95
C SER A 100 16.95 -8.50 4.97
N ALA A 101 16.20 -8.69 6.06
CA ALA A 101 15.08 -9.63 6.11
C ALA A 101 13.94 -9.20 5.17
N TYR A 102 13.00 -10.12 4.93
CA TYR A 102 11.72 -9.84 4.27
C TYR A 102 10.68 -9.44 5.31
N TYR A 103 10.26 -8.18 5.30
CA TYR A 103 9.19 -7.69 6.15
C TYR A 103 7.86 -7.88 5.41
N LEU A 104 6.95 -8.67 5.98
CA LEU A 104 5.64 -8.94 5.38
C LEU A 104 4.62 -7.88 5.80
N SER A 105 3.71 -7.56 4.89
CA SER A 105 2.58 -6.67 5.15
C SER A 105 1.56 -7.36 6.03
N ALA A 106 1.05 -6.65 7.04
CA ALA A 106 -0.11 -7.11 7.77
C ALA A 106 -1.38 -6.94 6.92
N PRO A 107 -2.34 -7.88 7.00
CA PRO A 107 -3.60 -7.77 6.30
C PRO A 107 -4.44 -6.58 6.82
N GLN A 108 -5.35 -6.11 5.96
CA GLN A 108 -6.44 -5.23 6.36
C GLN A 108 -7.38 -6.00 7.29
N ILE A 109 -7.50 -5.56 8.55
CA ILE A 109 -8.48 -6.11 9.50
C ILE A 109 -9.76 -5.29 9.36
N ALA A 110 -10.87 -5.95 9.04
CA ALA A 110 -12.11 -5.29 8.66
C ALA A 110 -12.78 -4.48 9.78
N ALA A 111 -12.45 -4.73 11.05
CA ALA A 111 -13.24 -4.23 12.17
C ALA A 111 -13.09 -2.72 12.49
N THR A 112 -12.05 -2.02 12.03
CA THR A 112 -11.78 -0.64 12.48
C THR A 112 -10.97 0.20 11.50
N ALA A 113 -10.91 -0.16 10.22
CA ALA A 113 -10.30 0.71 9.23
C ALA A 113 -11.25 1.87 8.92
N PRO A 114 -10.97 3.13 9.31
CA PRO A 114 -11.68 4.23 8.69
C PRO A 114 -11.36 4.14 7.20
N THR A 115 -12.40 3.99 6.37
CA THR A 115 -12.31 4.36 4.96
C THR A 115 -11.71 5.76 4.97
N PRO A 116 -10.47 5.98 4.48
CA PRO A 116 -9.92 7.33 4.47
C PRO A 116 -10.93 8.14 3.66
N PRO A 117 -11.60 9.13 4.27
CA PRO A 117 -12.63 9.85 3.55
C PRO A 117 -11.91 10.50 2.38
N LEU A 118 -12.28 10.12 1.15
CA LEU A 118 -11.85 10.83 -0.05
C LEU A 118 -12.15 12.35 0.08
N HIS A 119 -13.05 12.74 0.98
CA HIS A 119 -13.38 14.10 1.37
C HIS A 119 -12.38 14.82 2.29
N ALA A 120 -11.45 14.13 2.97
CA ALA A 120 -10.32 14.79 3.63
C ALA A 120 -9.26 15.27 2.61
N LEU A 121 -9.42 14.92 1.33
CA LEU A 121 -8.60 15.38 0.21
C LEU A 121 -9.16 16.65 -0.47
N THR A 122 -10.16 17.31 0.13
CA THR A 122 -10.71 18.59 -0.32
C THR A 122 -10.45 19.66 0.73
N ASP A 123 -9.22 20.20 0.66
CA ASP A 123 -8.80 21.60 0.87
C ASP A 123 -9.17 22.35 2.17
N PRO A 124 -8.19 22.96 2.86
CA PRO A 124 -8.41 24.19 3.59
C PRO A 124 -7.58 25.32 2.98
N GLY A 125 -7.93 25.73 1.76
CA GLY A 125 -7.58 27.06 1.24
C GLY A 125 -6.90 27.08 -0.12
N ALA A 126 -7.70 27.11 -1.18
CA ALA A 126 -7.55 27.99 -2.34
C ALA A 126 -6.10 28.15 -2.87
N GLY A 127 -5.70 27.23 -3.75
CA GLY A 127 -4.55 27.47 -4.63
C GLY A 127 -3.95 26.22 -5.23
N ALA A 128 -4.46 25.81 -6.40
CA ALA A 128 -3.93 24.77 -7.28
C ALA A 128 -3.82 23.36 -6.65
N GLU A 129 -4.77 22.47 -7.02
CA GLU A 129 -4.56 21.03 -6.84
C GLU A 129 -3.21 20.65 -7.47
N GLN A 130 -2.27 20.20 -6.64
CA GLN A 130 -1.02 19.67 -7.14
C GLN A 130 -1.37 18.47 -8.03
N VAL A 131 -0.98 18.51 -9.30
CA VAL A 131 -1.24 17.47 -10.32
C VAL A 131 -1.01 16.02 -9.82
N PRO A 132 -0.03 15.73 -8.92
CA PRO A 132 0.10 14.40 -8.31
C PRO A 132 -1.12 13.94 -7.49
N HIS A 133 -1.78 14.82 -6.75
CA HIS A 133 -2.90 14.45 -5.86
C HIS A 133 -4.15 14.02 -6.64
N TYR A 134 -4.44 14.67 -7.75
CA TYR A 134 -5.59 14.31 -8.59
C TYR A 134 -5.37 12.93 -9.26
N MET A 135 -4.13 12.64 -9.69
CA MET A 135 -3.79 11.36 -10.32
C MET A 135 -3.90 10.20 -9.34
N VAL A 136 -3.39 10.35 -8.12
CA VAL A 136 -3.53 9.34 -7.05
C VAL A 136 -5.01 9.06 -6.77
N LYS A 137 -5.85 10.09 -6.59
CA LYS A 137 -7.30 9.92 -6.40
C LYS A 137 -7.93 9.08 -7.51
N LYS A 138 -7.56 9.37 -8.76
CA LYS A 138 -8.07 8.65 -9.93
C LYS A 138 -7.61 7.20 -9.92
N TRP A 139 -6.35 6.91 -9.59
CA TRP A 139 -5.84 5.54 -9.54
C TRP A 139 -6.52 4.69 -8.46
N LEU A 140 -6.73 5.26 -7.27
CA LEU A 140 -7.44 4.59 -6.18
C LEU A 140 -8.91 4.35 -6.53
N ALA A 141 -9.57 5.33 -7.18
CA ALA A 141 -10.93 5.16 -7.67
C ALA A 141 -11.02 4.06 -8.74
N ASN A 142 -10.11 4.06 -9.73
CA ASN A 142 -10.06 3.03 -10.76
C ASN A 142 -9.89 1.63 -10.15
N TRP A 143 -9.03 1.47 -9.14
CA TRP A 143 -8.86 0.20 -8.44
C TRP A 143 -10.12 -0.24 -7.71
N ARG A 144 -10.77 0.65 -6.95
CA ARG A 144 -12.00 0.34 -6.23
C ARG A 144 -13.15 -0.02 -7.18
N ASP A 145 -13.32 0.76 -8.23
CA ASP A 145 -14.51 0.72 -9.10
C ASP A 145 -14.34 -0.24 -10.29
N ALA A 146 -13.16 -0.83 -10.49
CA ALA A 146 -12.93 -1.79 -11.57
C ALA A 146 -13.89 -2.99 -11.43
N PRO A 147 -14.68 -3.36 -12.45
CA PRO A 147 -15.66 -4.44 -12.32
C PRO A 147 -15.01 -5.82 -12.17
N GLU A 148 -13.89 -6.06 -12.85
CA GLU A 148 -13.13 -7.31 -12.82
C GLU A 148 -11.63 -7.01 -12.90
N LEU A 149 -10.85 -7.72 -12.08
CA LEU A 149 -9.39 -7.74 -12.17
C LEU A 149 -8.94 -8.74 -13.23
N LYS A 150 -8.17 -8.27 -14.20
CA LYS A 150 -7.67 -9.07 -15.33
C LYS A 150 -6.15 -9.24 -15.23
N PRO A 151 -5.59 -10.39 -15.66
CA PRO A 151 -4.15 -10.59 -15.76
C PRO A 151 -3.40 -9.45 -16.46
N ASP A 152 -3.96 -8.90 -17.54
CA ASP A 152 -3.36 -7.80 -18.31
C ASP A 152 -3.12 -6.52 -17.48
N MET A 153 -3.89 -6.33 -16.38
CA MET A 153 -3.66 -5.22 -15.45
C MET A 153 -2.39 -5.40 -14.63
N PHE A 154 -1.85 -6.61 -14.56
CA PHE A 154 -0.63 -6.96 -13.82
C PHE A 154 0.53 -7.28 -14.76
N VAL A 155 0.54 -6.70 -15.96
CA VAL A 155 1.60 -6.87 -16.95
C VAL A 155 2.08 -5.49 -17.39
N ASN A 156 3.39 -5.37 -17.64
CA ASN A 156 3.99 -4.22 -18.32
C ASN A 156 4.77 -4.69 -19.56
N SER A 157 5.46 -3.78 -20.23
CA SER A 157 6.27 -4.08 -21.43
C SER A 157 7.38 -5.13 -21.20
N TYR A 158 7.73 -5.42 -19.94
CA TYR A 158 8.77 -6.37 -19.54
C TYR A 158 8.20 -7.70 -19.03
N GLY A 159 6.87 -7.83 -18.95
CA GLY A 159 6.19 -9.05 -18.55
C GLY A 159 5.32 -8.88 -17.29
N PRO A 160 4.97 -9.99 -16.63
CA PRO A 160 4.14 -9.98 -15.43
C PRO A 160 4.81 -9.21 -14.28
N LEU A 161 4.05 -8.35 -13.62
CA LEU A 161 4.52 -7.57 -12.49
C LEU A 161 4.85 -8.47 -11.31
N GLN A 162 6.04 -8.30 -10.78
CA GLN A 162 6.50 -9.00 -9.57
C GLN A 162 6.55 -8.08 -8.35
N GLY A 163 6.39 -6.77 -8.57
CA GLY A 163 6.51 -5.74 -7.56
C GLY A 163 7.13 -4.45 -8.12
N TYR A 164 7.63 -3.61 -7.21
CA TYR A 164 8.24 -2.31 -7.52
C TYR A 164 9.55 -2.10 -6.76
N THR A 165 10.40 -1.24 -7.30
CA THR A 165 11.65 -0.82 -6.70
C THR A 165 11.55 0.66 -6.37
N PHE A 166 11.81 1.03 -5.12
CA PHE A 166 11.80 2.42 -4.66
C PHE A 166 13.22 2.85 -4.32
N SER A 167 13.58 4.07 -4.72
CA SER A 167 14.78 4.73 -4.19
C SER A 167 14.63 4.95 -2.69
N VAL A 168 15.66 4.65 -1.92
CA VAL A 168 15.66 4.95 -0.47
C VAL A 168 15.50 6.44 -0.23
N GLY A 169 16.05 7.29 -1.09
CA GLY A 169 15.95 8.75 -0.96
C GLY A 169 14.50 9.24 -1.01
N ASP A 170 13.72 8.70 -1.97
CA ASP A 170 12.31 9.02 -2.11
C ASP A 170 11.53 8.48 -0.91
N PHE A 171 11.81 7.23 -0.51
CA PHE A 171 11.21 6.58 0.64
C PHE A 171 11.44 7.34 1.97
N MET A 172 12.65 7.86 2.16
CA MET A 172 13.10 8.52 3.39
C MET A 172 12.62 9.96 3.52
N LYS A 173 12.57 10.71 2.42
CA LYS A 173 12.17 12.12 2.44
C LYS A 173 10.78 12.29 3.08
N SER A 174 9.85 11.43 2.70
CA SER A 174 8.48 11.39 3.23
C SER A 174 8.38 10.92 4.67
N LEU A 175 9.27 10.01 5.09
CA LEU A 175 9.30 9.48 6.46
C LEU A 175 9.85 10.48 7.48
N PHE A 176 10.91 11.22 7.14
CA PHE A 176 11.59 12.11 8.09
C PHE A 176 10.87 13.43 8.35
N GLU A 177 10.12 13.95 7.38
CA GLU A 177 9.26 15.13 7.58
C GLU A 177 8.15 14.88 8.62
N SER A 178 7.99 13.62 9.05
CA SER A 178 6.89 13.13 9.86
C SER A 178 7.28 12.85 11.33
N GLN A 179 8.48 13.18 11.82
CA GLN A 179 8.82 12.93 13.22
C GLN A 179 7.96 13.74 14.21
N PRO A 180 7.52 13.17 15.36
CA PRO A 180 7.85 11.84 15.90
C PRO A 180 7.06 10.67 15.29
N TYR A 181 7.69 9.48 15.21
CA TYR A 181 7.14 8.31 14.52
C TYR A 181 5.91 7.66 15.18
N GLY A 182 5.64 7.92 16.46
CA GLY A 182 4.39 7.58 17.17
C GLY A 182 3.80 6.19 16.88
N ALA A 183 2.47 6.10 16.95
CA ALA A 183 1.69 4.90 16.58
C ALA A 183 1.36 4.85 15.08
N ARG A 184 2.22 5.42 14.22
CA ARG A 184 1.96 5.52 12.78
C ARG A 184 2.19 4.19 12.08
N GLU A 185 1.55 4.03 10.94
CA GLU A 185 1.73 2.89 10.05
C GLU A 185 2.04 3.39 8.64
N LEU A 186 2.83 2.63 7.88
CA LEU A 186 2.91 2.83 6.45
C LEU A 186 1.77 2.03 5.81
N TRP A 187 0.87 2.71 5.15
CA TRP A 187 -0.14 2.11 4.30
C TRP A 187 0.37 2.12 2.86
N VAL A 188 0.12 1.03 2.16
CA VAL A 188 0.39 0.87 0.74
C VAL A 188 -0.95 0.68 0.07
N ASP A 189 -1.54 1.78 -0.41
CA ASP A 189 -2.81 1.79 -1.12
C ASP A 189 -2.61 1.18 -2.53
N LEU A 190 -3.61 0.44 -2.99
CA LEU A 190 -3.60 -0.27 -4.27
C LEU A 190 -4.33 0.59 -5.33
N GLY A 191 -3.70 0.77 -6.49
CA GLY A 191 -4.21 1.65 -7.55
C GLY A 191 -4.21 1.00 -8.94
N LEU A 192 -5.02 1.55 -9.86
CA LEU A 192 -4.96 1.25 -11.29
C LEU A 192 -4.63 2.51 -12.10
N HIS A 193 -3.45 2.50 -12.71
CA HIS A 193 -2.97 3.53 -13.61
C HIS A 193 -3.64 3.40 -14.96
N GLU A 194 -4.45 4.38 -15.33
CA GLU A 194 -5.07 4.45 -16.65
C GLU A 194 -4.13 5.14 -17.64
N TYR A 195 -3.86 4.50 -18.77
CA TYR A 195 -3.08 5.07 -19.86
C TYR A 195 -3.54 4.49 -21.21
N TYR A 196 -3.11 5.12 -22.31
CA TYR A 196 -3.35 4.62 -23.66
C TYR A 196 -2.05 4.01 -24.18
N SER A 197 -2.06 2.69 -24.37
CA SER A 197 -0.89 2.00 -24.93
C SER A 197 -0.76 2.31 -26.43
N ALA A 198 0.45 2.32 -26.95
CA ALA A 198 0.70 2.52 -28.38
C ALA A 198 0.04 1.42 -29.25
N SER A 199 -0.12 0.22 -28.70
CA SER A 199 -0.75 -0.93 -29.36
C SER A 199 -2.28 -0.90 -29.37
N LEU A 200 -2.91 -0.28 -28.36
CA LEU A 200 -4.37 -0.21 -28.19
C LEU A 200 -4.79 1.25 -28.04
N SER A 201 -4.43 2.08 -29.02
CA SER A 201 -4.54 3.54 -28.97
C SER A 201 -5.97 4.09 -28.80
N THR A 202 -6.99 3.23 -28.96
CA THR A 202 -8.41 3.59 -28.85
C THR A 202 -9.08 3.12 -27.57
N GLN A 203 -8.39 2.35 -26.72
CA GLN A 203 -8.95 1.82 -25.47
C GLN A 203 -8.03 2.10 -24.28
N ALA A 204 -8.63 2.59 -23.19
CA ALA A 204 -7.95 2.76 -21.92
C ALA A 204 -7.38 1.41 -21.44
N THR A 205 -6.07 1.39 -21.20
CA THR A 205 -5.33 0.29 -20.59
C THR A 205 -5.10 0.63 -19.13
N TYR A 206 -5.11 -0.37 -18.26
CA TYR A 206 -4.87 -0.21 -16.84
C TYR A 206 -3.65 -1.02 -16.43
N THR A 207 -2.79 -0.47 -15.59
CA THR A 207 -1.72 -1.20 -14.91
C THR A 207 -1.84 -1.01 -13.41
N PHE A 208 -1.71 -2.09 -12.66
CA PHE A 208 -1.65 -2.07 -11.21
C PHE A 208 -0.52 -1.15 -10.74
N GLY A 209 -0.67 -0.59 -9.55
CA GLY A 209 0.26 0.35 -8.95
C GLY A 209 0.14 0.36 -7.43
N LEU A 210 1.19 0.86 -6.77
CA LEU A 210 1.21 1.08 -5.33
C LEU A 210 1.33 2.57 -5.04
N VAL A 211 0.57 3.03 -4.05
CA VAL A 211 0.66 4.38 -3.50
C VAL A 211 1.04 4.26 -2.03
N LEU A 212 2.12 4.94 -1.63
CA LEU A 212 2.63 4.88 -0.27
C LEU A 212 2.07 6.04 0.55
N ARG A 213 1.59 5.77 1.76
CA ARG A 213 0.97 6.78 2.65
C ARG A 213 1.31 6.52 4.09
N LEU A 214 1.64 7.57 4.83
CA LEU A 214 1.76 7.48 6.29
C LEU A 214 0.39 7.72 6.90
N TYR A 215 -0.07 6.75 7.67
CA TYR A 215 -1.32 6.82 8.39
C TYR A 215 -1.06 7.01 9.88
N GLN A 216 -1.77 7.95 10.49
CA GLN A 216 -1.79 8.12 11.93
C GLN A 216 -3.18 7.75 12.44
N PRO A 217 -3.35 6.63 13.18
CA PRO A 217 -4.62 6.34 13.80
C PRO A 217 -4.98 7.49 14.74
N LEU A 218 -6.15 8.09 14.51
CA LEU A 218 -6.76 9.00 15.46
C LEU A 218 -7.00 8.19 16.73
N LEU A 219 -6.16 8.40 17.75
CA LEU A 219 -6.49 7.99 19.10
C LEU A 219 -7.81 8.68 19.42
N GLN A 220 -8.90 7.92 19.46
CA GLN A 220 -10.15 8.41 20.02
C GLN A 220 -9.80 8.85 21.44
N VAL A 221 -9.71 10.15 21.65
CA VAL A 221 -9.70 10.73 22.98
C VAL A 221 -11.05 10.36 23.54
N GLN A 222 -11.06 9.30 24.34
CA GLN A 222 -12.20 8.93 25.15
C GLN A 222 -12.30 10.03 26.20
N GLU A 223 -13.00 11.11 25.85
CA GLU A 223 -13.36 12.16 26.79
C GLU A 223 -14.18 11.48 27.88
N ALA A 224 -13.55 11.31 29.04
CA ALA A 224 -14.27 11.08 30.29
C ALA A 224 -15.21 12.28 30.47
N SER A 225 -16.47 12.08 30.09
CA SER A 225 -17.52 13.07 30.19
C SER A 225 -17.91 13.19 31.66
N ASP A 226 -17.20 14.00 32.43
CA ASP A 226 -17.76 14.59 33.64
C ASP A 226 -18.51 15.85 33.20
N GLY A 227 -19.83 15.78 33.33
CA GLY A 227 -20.76 16.66 32.66
C GLY A 227 -20.63 18.13 33.05
N THR A 228 -20.71 18.99 32.05
CA THR A 228 -21.54 20.21 32.09
C THR A 228 -21.86 20.61 30.65
N ALA A 229 -23.15 20.79 30.40
CA ALA A 229 -23.67 21.12 29.09
C ALA A 229 -23.26 22.55 28.70
N ASP A 230 -22.53 22.69 27.60
CA ASP A 230 -22.69 23.82 26.70
C ASP A 230 -22.41 23.37 25.26
N SER A 231 -23.36 23.67 24.38
CA SER A 231 -23.46 23.16 23.02
C SER A 231 -22.48 23.91 22.11
N GLN A 232 -21.29 23.36 21.91
CA GLN A 232 -20.49 23.58 20.70
C GLN A 232 -19.96 22.22 20.24
N SER A 233 -20.52 21.73 19.13
CA SER A 233 -20.07 20.52 18.45
C SER A 233 -18.54 20.55 18.29
N PRO A 234 -17.78 19.53 18.73
CA PRO A 234 -16.38 19.46 18.38
C PRO A 234 -16.33 19.21 16.87
N ALA A 235 -15.94 20.25 16.12
CA ALA A 235 -15.57 20.09 14.74
C ALA A 235 -14.51 18.99 14.70
N ALA A 236 -14.86 17.86 14.08
CA ALA A 236 -13.94 16.78 13.79
C ALA A 236 -12.69 17.42 13.19
N GLN A 237 -11.58 17.38 13.93
CA GLN A 237 -10.29 17.86 13.46
C GLN A 237 -9.98 17.09 12.18
N GLN A 238 -10.21 17.75 11.04
CA GLN A 238 -9.85 17.26 9.72
C GLN A 238 -8.34 17.10 9.74
N SER A 239 -7.88 15.86 9.90
CA SER A 239 -6.48 15.50 9.76
C SER A 239 -6.09 15.80 8.33
N ALA A 240 -5.36 16.89 8.12
CA ALA A 240 -4.65 17.15 6.89
C ALA A 240 -3.43 16.21 6.86
N GLU A 241 -3.68 14.93 6.57
CA GLU A 241 -2.62 13.93 6.44
C GLU A 241 -1.78 14.27 5.21
N PRO A 242 -0.46 14.46 5.33
CA PRO A 242 0.39 14.68 4.16
C PRO A 242 0.47 13.39 3.35
N PHE A 243 0.04 13.47 2.10
CA PHE A 243 0.18 12.39 1.11
C PHE A 243 1.54 12.54 0.45
N TYR A 244 2.25 11.42 0.33
CA TYR A 244 3.52 11.39 -0.35
C TYR A 244 3.45 10.40 -1.50
N ASP A 245 3.20 10.91 -2.70
CA ASP A 245 3.25 10.10 -3.90
C ASP A 245 4.71 9.72 -4.20
N MET A 246 5.12 8.55 -3.71
CA MET A 246 6.44 7.97 -3.97
C MET A 246 6.43 7.07 -5.20
N SER A 247 5.43 7.22 -6.06
CA SER A 247 5.32 6.42 -7.26
C SER A 247 6.38 6.76 -8.31
N THR A 248 7.26 7.75 -8.09
CA THR A 248 8.33 8.09 -9.04
C THR A 248 9.38 6.98 -9.21
N PRO A 249 9.72 6.62 -10.45
CA PRO A 249 9.02 6.98 -11.69
C PRO A 249 7.75 6.16 -11.81
N CYS A 250 6.58 6.76 -12.03
CA CYS A 250 5.37 5.99 -12.27
C CYS A 250 4.91 6.10 -13.72
N PRO A 251 4.72 4.98 -14.42
CA PRO A 251 5.14 3.64 -14.02
C PRO A 251 6.67 3.49 -14.13
N PRO A 252 7.31 2.72 -13.25
CA PRO A 252 8.74 2.51 -13.34
C PRO A 252 9.01 1.56 -14.51
N GLY A 253 9.52 2.12 -15.59
CA GLY A 253 10.53 1.41 -16.37
C GLY A 253 11.84 1.48 -15.60
N PHE A 254 12.60 0.38 -15.61
CA PHE A 254 14.03 0.47 -15.33
C PHE A 254 14.67 1.61 -16.12
#